data_AF-A0A7Z9JH29-F1
#
_entry.id   AF-A0A7Z9JH29-F1
#
_cell.length_a   1.000
_cell.length_b   1.000
_cell.length_c   1.000
_cell.angle_alpha   90.00
_cell.angle_beta   90.00
_cell.angle_gamma   90.00
#
_symmetry.space_group_name_H-M   'P 1'
#
loop_
_entity.id
_entity.type
_entity.pdbx_description
1 polymer ?
#
loop_
_entity_poly.entity_id
_entity_poly.type
_entity_poly.pdbx_seq_one_letter_code
_entity_poly.pdbx_strand_id
1 'polypeptide(L)'
;MSKQFVIQSRTVGQDGQRVPLGDRNEILTSLSAFNTMPEVEGGSILWGPGIRIELPPEESTINQMLLYIVEDEIAWLPIVRLAKHFDWTIMDIETGRELKP
;
A
#
# COMPACT_ATOMS: atom_id res chain seq x y z
N MET A 1 6.29 12.86 12.05
CA MET A 1 6.04 12.35 10.68
C MET A 1 4.59 11.92 10.62
N SER A 2 3.88 12.20 9.53
CA SER A 2 2.54 11.65 9.32
C SER A 2 2.61 10.13 9.46
N LYS A 3 1.62 9.56 10.13
CA LYS A 3 1.52 8.11 10.33
C LYS A 3 0.60 7.45 9.30
N GLN A 4 0.05 8.22 8.36
CA GLN A 4 -0.97 7.78 7.42
C GLN A 4 -0.67 8.22 6.00
N PHE A 5 -0.72 7.26 5.08
CA PHE A 5 -0.35 7.43 3.69
C PHE A 5 -1.36 6.74 2.78
N VAL A 6 -1.45 7.19 1.52
CA VAL A 6 -2.17 6.50 0.46
C VAL A 6 -1.16 5.87 -0.48
N ILE A 7 -1.37 4.60 -0.81
CA ILE A 7 -0.67 3.88 -1.87
C ILE A 7 -1.52 3.97 -3.14
N GLN A 8 -0.90 4.39 -4.24
CA GLN A 8 -1.52 4.41 -5.57
C GLN A 8 -0.50 3.97 -6.64
N SER A 9 -0.99 3.56 -7.82
CA SER A 9 -0.11 3.22 -8.93
C SER A 9 0.66 4.45 -9.42
N ARG A 10 1.95 4.32 -9.73
CA ARG A 10 2.70 5.43 -10.35
C ARG A 10 2.20 5.75 -11.76
N THR A 11 1.65 4.75 -12.45
CA THR A 11 1.22 4.88 -13.85
C THR A 11 -0.13 5.60 -13.95
N VAL A 12 -0.19 6.59 -14.83
CA VAL A 12 -1.42 7.30 -15.20
C VAL A 12 -1.92 6.74 -16.54
N GLY A 13 -3.18 6.35 -16.59
CA GLY A 13 -3.88 5.86 -17.77
C GLY A 13 -4.20 6.98 -18.78
N GLN A 14 -4.75 6.58 -19.93
CA GLN A 14 -5.06 7.51 -21.03
C GLN A 14 -6.17 8.51 -20.71
N ASP A 15 -7.03 8.17 -19.75
CA ASP A 15 -8.11 8.99 -19.22
C ASP A 15 -7.66 10.01 -18.16
N GLY A 16 -6.37 10.03 -17.83
CA GLY A 16 -5.79 10.88 -16.79
C GLY A 16 -5.99 10.34 -15.37
N GLN A 17 -6.61 9.17 -15.19
CA GLN A 17 -6.71 8.51 -13.90
C GLN A 17 -5.53 7.57 -13.67
N ARG A 18 -5.18 7.30 -12.40
CA ARG A 18 -4.16 6.29 -12.11
C ARG A 18 -4.72 4.90 -12.44
N VAL A 19 -3.89 4.05 -13.03
CA VAL A 19 -4.29 2.66 -13.31
C VAL A 19 -4.50 1.90 -11.98
N PRO A 20 -5.35 0.87 -11.95
CA PRO A 20 -5.49 0.02 -10.78
C PRO A 20 -4.16 -0.57 -10.33
N LEU A 21 -4.02 -0.81 -9.02
CA LEU A 21 -2.88 -1.51 -8.42
C LEU A 21 -2.88 -2.99 -8.81
N GLY A 22 -4.07 -3.56 -9.01
CA GLY A 22 -4.27 -4.96 -9.40
C GLY A 22 -5.55 -5.53 -8.79
N ASP A 23 -5.79 -6.82 -9.03
CA ASP A 23 -6.89 -7.52 -8.38
C ASP A 23 -6.54 -7.86 -6.92
N ARG A 24 -7.56 -7.91 -6.06
CA ARG A 24 -7.44 -8.12 -4.62
C ARG A 24 -6.59 -9.35 -4.28
N ASN A 25 -6.87 -10.48 -4.94
CA ASN A 25 -6.16 -11.73 -4.68
C ASN A 25 -4.69 -11.65 -5.11
N GLU A 26 -4.40 -10.93 -6.19
CA GLU A 26 -3.03 -10.71 -6.67
C GLU A 26 -2.26 -9.81 -5.69
N ILE A 27 -2.89 -8.74 -5.20
CA ILE A 27 -2.32 -7.85 -4.19
C ILE A 27 -2.03 -8.62 -2.90
N LEU A 28 -2.99 -9.40 -2.38
CA LEU A 28 -2.82 -10.21 -1.18
C LEU A 28 -1.66 -11.23 -1.35
N THR A 29 -1.66 -11.96 -2.47
CA THR A 29 -0.61 -12.94 -2.77
C THR A 29 0.76 -12.27 -2.86
N SER A 30 0.84 -11.13 -3.57
CA SER A 30 2.10 -10.42 -3.77
C SER A 30 2.64 -9.82 -2.48
N LEU A 31 1.80 -9.17 -1.68
CA LEU A 31 2.19 -8.58 -0.39
C LEU A 31 2.62 -9.64 0.62
N SER A 32 2.06 -10.85 0.56
CA SER A 32 2.44 -11.96 1.44
C SER A 32 3.92 -12.33 1.31
N ALA A 33 4.50 -12.23 0.10
CA ALA A 33 5.92 -12.47 -0.16
C ALA A 33 6.85 -11.44 0.53
N PHE A 34 6.29 -10.33 1.02
CA PHE A 34 7.00 -9.29 1.76
C PHE A 34 6.67 -9.29 3.25
N ASN A 35 6.08 -10.39 3.76
CA ASN A 35 5.59 -10.53 5.15
C ASN A 35 4.49 -9.52 5.50
N THR A 36 3.67 -9.12 4.52
CA THR A 36 2.53 -8.23 4.73
C THR A 36 1.25 -8.95 4.31
N MET A 37 0.44 -9.40 5.27
CA MET A 37 -0.74 -10.24 5.01
C MET A 37 -1.80 -10.03 6.09
N PRO A 38 -3.08 -10.40 5.82
CA PRO A 38 -4.10 -10.34 6.85
C PRO A 38 -3.90 -11.44 7.90
N GLU A 39 -4.27 -11.15 9.15
CA GLU A 39 -4.23 -12.13 10.25
C GLU A 39 -5.27 -13.25 10.08
N VAL A 40 -6.35 -12.94 9.36
CA VAL A 40 -7.46 -13.85 9.09
C VAL A 40 -7.71 -13.93 7.60
N GLU A 41 -8.13 -15.10 7.13
CA GLU A 41 -8.51 -15.29 5.73
C GLU A 41 -9.63 -14.32 5.32
N GLY A 42 -9.47 -13.69 4.15
CA GLY A 42 -10.41 -12.68 3.65
C GLY A 42 -10.30 -11.30 4.30
N GLY A 43 -9.44 -11.12 5.31
CA GLY A 43 -9.25 -9.84 5.98
C GLY A 43 -8.77 -8.72 5.04
N SER A 44 -9.23 -7.48 5.28
CA SER A 44 -8.79 -6.29 4.56
C SER A 44 -7.65 -5.53 5.27
N ILE A 45 -7.33 -5.91 6.51
CA ILE A 45 -6.27 -5.30 7.31
C ILE A 45 -5.06 -6.22 7.26
N LEU A 46 -3.99 -5.75 6.64
CA LEU A 46 -2.74 -6.48 6.46
C LEU A 46 -1.69 -5.92 7.40
N TRP A 47 -0.98 -6.81 8.07
CA TRP A 47 0.10 -6.44 8.98
C TRP A 47 1.43 -6.86 8.39
N GLY A 48 2.39 -5.96 8.46
CA GLY A 48 3.78 -6.21 8.11
C GLY A 48 4.73 -5.53 9.10
N PRO A 49 6.07 -5.63 8.89
CA PRO A 49 7.04 -5.08 9.82
C PRO A 49 6.91 -3.56 9.99
N GLY A 50 6.42 -3.11 11.14
CA GLY A 50 6.19 -1.70 11.47
C GLY A 50 5.14 -0.97 10.63
N ILE A 51 4.43 -1.69 9.76
CA ILE A 51 3.37 -1.13 8.92
C ILE A 51 2.07 -1.92 9.00
N ARG A 52 0.98 -1.23 8.70
CA ARG A 52 -0.33 -1.82 8.47
C ARG A 52 -0.90 -1.27 7.17
N ILE A 53 -1.45 -2.12 6.32
CA ILE A 53 -2.09 -1.71 5.07
C ILE A 53 -3.58 -2.08 5.14
N GLU A 54 -4.46 -1.15 4.80
CA GLU A 54 -5.89 -1.41 4.66
C GLU A 54 -6.29 -1.39 3.18
N LEU A 55 -6.87 -2.50 2.73
CA LEU A 55 -7.51 -2.60 1.43
C LEU A 55 -8.95 -2.09 1.52
N PRO A 56 -9.50 -1.48 0.45
CA PRO A 56 -10.93 -1.22 0.35
C PRO A 56 -11.74 -2.50 0.63
N PRO A 57 -12.82 -2.41 1.42
CA PRO A 57 -13.67 -3.56 1.71
C PRO A 57 -14.45 -3.97 0.45
N GLU A 58 -14.58 -5.28 0.22
CA GLU A 58 -15.44 -5.88 -0.81
C GLU A 58 -15.10 -5.52 -2.28
N GLU A 59 -14.07 -4.72 -2.55
CA GLU A 59 -13.62 -4.42 -3.90
C GLU A 59 -12.73 -5.54 -4.46
N SER A 60 -13.07 -6.04 -5.66
CA SER A 60 -12.27 -7.02 -6.39
C SER A 60 -11.03 -6.41 -7.03
N THR A 61 -11.12 -5.15 -7.47
CA THR A 61 -10.04 -4.41 -8.14
C THR A 61 -9.61 -3.26 -7.23
N ILE A 62 -8.33 -3.21 -6.89
CA ILE A 62 -7.81 -2.25 -5.91
C ILE A 62 -7.20 -1.07 -6.64
N ASN A 63 -7.77 0.12 -6.45
CA ASN A 63 -7.25 1.36 -7.04
C ASN A 63 -6.27 2.08 -6.12
N GLN A 64 -6.52 1.99 -4.81
CA GLN A 64 -5.70 2.61 -3.77
C GLN A 64 -5.80 1.81 -2.47
N MET A 65 -4.81 1.96 -1.60
CA MET A 65 -4.80 1.37 -0.26
C MET A 65 -4.35 2.43 0.76
N LEU A 66 -4.72 2.26 2.02
CA LEU A 66 -4.20 3.07 3.11
C LEU A 66 -3.01 2.37 3.76
N LEU A 67 -1.94 3.10 4.02
CA LEU A 67 -0.77 2.62 4.74
C LEU A 67 -0.62 3.41 6.03
N TYR A 68 -0.40 2.67 7.12
CA TYR A 68 -0.16 3.20 8.45
C TYR A 68 1.21 2.79 8.93
N ILE A 69 1.95 3.73 9.51
CA ILE A 69 3.14 3.42 10.29
C ILE A 69 2.72 3.10 11.71
N VAL A 70 2.98 1.87 12.15
CA VAL A 70 2.68 1.41 13.51
C VAL A 70 3.93 1.37 14.39
N GLU A 71 5.12 1.20 13.78
CA GLU A 71 6.41 1.25 14.46
C GLU A 71 7.45 2.01 13.62
N ASP A 72 7.73 3.24 14.02
CA ASP A 72 8.52 4.21 13.23
C ASP A 72 9.96 3.72 12.97
N GLU A 73 10.54 2.95 13.90
CA GLU A 73 11.94 2.52 13.86
C GLU A 73 12.24 1.52 12.73
N ILE A 74 11.23 0.73 12.33
CA ILE A 74 11.40 -0.36 11.36
C ILE A 74 10.58 -0.19 10.08
N ALA A 75 9.59 0.71 10.05
CA ALA A 75 8.65 0.85 8.93
C ALA A 75 9.27 1.34 7.62
N TRP A 76 10.37 2.11 7.68
CA TRP A 76 10.93 2.74 6.48
C TRP A 76 11.39 1.71 5.43
N LEU A 77 12.08 0.67 5.86
CA LEU A 77 12.65 -0.34 4.96
C LEU A 77 11.58 -1.12 4.15
N PRO A 78 10.50 -1.65 4.75
CA PRO A 78 9.44 -2.28 3.98
C PRO A 78 8.70 -1.29 3.09
N ILE A 79 8.42 -0.06 3.54
CA ILE A 79 7.76 0.98 2.71
C ILE A 79 8.54 1.22 1.41
N VAL A 80 9.83 1.50 1.52
CA VAL A 80 10.71 1.74 0.37
C VAL A 80 10.78 0.53 -0.56
N ARG A 81 10.86 -0.68 0.02
CA ARG A 81 10.96 -1.92 -0.75
C ARG A 81 9.69 -2.19 -1.54
N LEU A 82 8.51 -2.05 -0.91
CA LEU A 82 7.22 -2.22 -1.56
C LEU A 82 7.03 -1.17 -2.68
N ALA A 83 7.29 0.10 -2.38
CA ALA A 83 7.18 1.19 -3.36
C ALA A 83 8.03 0.93 -4.62
N LYS A 84 9.28 0.50 -4.43
CA LYS A 84 10.20 0.21 -5.55
C LYS A 84 9.82 -1.06 -6.32
N HIS A 85 9.42 -2.12 -5.63
CA HIS A 85 9.11 -3.39 -6.27
C HIS A 85 7.84 -3.33 -7.11
N PHE A 86 6.79 -2.68 -6.60
CA PHE A 86 5.48 -2.61 -7.25
C PHE A 86 5.26 -1.35 -8.09
N ASP A 87 6.26 -0.48 -8.18
CA ASP A 87 6.18 0.84 -8.80
C ASP A 87 4.98 1.67 -8.29
N TRP A 88 4.87 1.75 -6.96
CA TRP A 88 3.83 2.53 -6.30
C TRP A 88 4.31 3.91 -5.91
N THR A 89 3.36 4.84 -5.86
CA THR A 89 3.50 6.14 -5.20
C THR A 89 2.89 6.05 -3.80
N ILE A 90 3.59 6.60 -2.82
CA ILE A 90 3.13 6.65 -1.42
C ILE A 90 3.00 8.12 -1.04
N MET A 91 1.78 8.58 -0.81
CA MET A 91 1.47 9.98 -0.55
C MET A 91 1.07 10.18 0.91
N ASP A 92 1.70 11.13 1.59
CA ASP A 92 1.29 11.58 2.91
C ASP A 92 -0.07 12.29 2.81
N ILE A 93 -1.07 11.82 3.55
CA ILE A 93 -2.43 12.37 3.53
C ILE A 93 -2.48 13.79 4.11
N GLU A 94 -1.66 14.08 5.11
CA GLU A 94 -1.68 15.37 5.80
C GLU A 94 -1.03 16.46 4.96
N THR A 95 0.08 16.12 4.29
CA THR A 95 0.91 17.11 3.59
C THR A 95 0.76 17.08 2.07
N GLY A 96 0.14 16.03 1.52
CA GLY A 96 0.06 15.76 0.07
C GLY A 96 1.41 15.44 -0.56
N ARG A 97 2.47 15.29 0.23
CA ARG A 97 3.82 15.03 -0.29
C ARG A 97 4.00 13.55 -0.59
N GLU A 98 4.52 13.26 -1.78
CA GLU A 98 4.97 11.91 -2.11
C GLU A 98 6.25 11.59 -1.33
N LEU A 99 6.26 10.43 -0.67
CA LEU A 99 7.47 9.80 -0.18
C LEU A 99 8.32 9.35 -1.37
N LYS A 100 9.47 9.99 -1.53
CA LYS A 100 10.48 9.59 -2.51
C LYS A 100 11.49 8.67 -1.83
N PRO A 101 11.49 7.36 -2.15
CA PRO A 101 12.43 6.40 -1.58
C PRO A 101 13.81 6.43 -2.26
#